data_AF-A0A2V9UHZ3-F1
#
_entry.id   AF-A0A2V9UHZ3-F1
#
_cell.length_a   1.000
_cell.length_b   1.000
_cell.length_c   1.000
_cell.angle_alpha   90.00
_cell.angle_beta   90.00
_cell.angle_gamma   90.00
#
_symmetry.space_group_name_H-M   'P 1'
#
loop_
_entity.id
_entity.type
_entity.pdbx_description
1 polymer ?
#
loop_
_entity_poly.entity_id
_entity_poly.type
_entity_poly.pdbx_seq_one_letter_code
_entity_poly.pdbx_strand_id
1 'polypeptide(L)'
;MRARVSIFIIWTAFAAIGAEADTIHLKNGRKILADQVRENGNHYQYEIGDDSYAIPKSLVDHVDAGGPPASVATAGIPKVADLPTFAPADSLANEGDLVGKIIKEGKVDPNALSTLDGKGNAELSATASFIAGKFEFEHGNINEARRYFEGALRFQPENSTILIYYAALLVRTGNAAQALPYTQRAVRAAPNSPDAYTMLGYAQFASDRTKDAIASWKHSLSLRPDATVQQFLAKAQREENTETDFAQRESTHFVLHYEGRQTSESLRAQILSALESDYDDLVRDLGTPPRDNILVTLYTEQAFFDVTRAPSWSGALNDGKLRIPISGVSSMTSELARVLKHELAHSFINQLSAGRCPPWLHEGIAQLLEPRNLGRDGRALAQLFKTQRNIPLNVLEGSFMRFYGTEAYVAYAESLAAVSYINDSYGMSDVQRILQLLSQGSSPEAALRATIHSDYGQLESDLAKYLADKYGN
;
A
#
# COMPACT_ATOMS: atom_id res chain seq x y z
N MET A 1 44.22 -47.73 37.07
CA MET A 1 44.59 -46.67 36.09
C MET A 1 43.34 -46.25 35.33
N ARG A 2 42.78 -45.07 35.62
CA ARG A 2 41.72 -44.42 34.83
C ARG A 2 42.29 -43.07 34.38
N ALA A 3 42.55 -42.91 33.11
CA ALA A 3 43.08 -41.67 32.53
C ALA A 3 41.91 -40.78 32.08
N ARG A 4 41.93 -39.52 32.54
CA ARG A 4 41.00 -38.45 32.20
C ARG A 4 41.34 -37.94 30.79
N VAL A 5 40.33 -37.79 29.92
CA VAL A 5 40.45 -37.05 28.67
C VAL A 5 39.85 -35.66 28.91
N SER A 6 40.69 -34.64 28.82
CA SER A 6 40.33 -33.24 28.93
C SER A 6 39.80 -32.74 27.59
N ILE A 7 38.58 -32.18 27.58
CA ILE A 7 38.00 -31.49 26.42
C ILE A 7 38.47 -30.04 26.45
N PHE A 8 39.26 -29.62 25.46
CA PHE A 8 39.60 -28.22 25.21
C PHE A 8 38.43 -27.55 24.48
N ILE A 9 37.81 -26.56 25.12
CA ILE A 9 36.85 -25.64 24.48
C ILE A 9 37.65 -24.47 23.94
N ILE A 10 37.74 -24.34 22.62
CA ILE A 10 38.32 -23.18 21.94
C ILE A 10 37.28 -22.06 21.97
N TRP A 11 37.53 -21.03 22.77
CA TRP A 11 36.84 -19.75 22.68
C TRP A 11 37.39 -18.98 21.47
N THR A 12 36.56 -18.78 20.45
CA THR A 12 36.83 -17.80 19.40
C THR A 12 36.14 -16.49 19.79
N ALA A 13 36.94 -15.49 20.13
CA ALA A 13 36.50 -14.11 20.33
C ALA A 13 36.18 -13.49 18.97
N PHE A 14 34.91 -13.17 18.72
CA PHE A 14 34.53 -12.27 17.63
C PHE A 14 34.86 -10.84 18.07
N ALA A 15 35.83 -10.22 17.39
CA ALA A 15 36.02 -8.78 17.44
C ALA A 15 34.86 -8.11 16.70
N ALA A 16 34.11 -7.24 17.37
CA ALA A 16 33.10 -6.39 16.75
C ALA A 16 33.81 -5.38 15.84
N ILE A 17 33.72 -5.58 14.53
CA ILE A 17 34.02 -4.55 13.54
C ILE A 17 32.84 -3.56 13.62
N GLY A 18 33.10 -2.32 14.04
CA GLY A 18 32.09 -1.27 13.97
C GLY A 18 31.71 -1.05 12.50
N ALA A 19 30.42 -1.13 12.18
CA ALA A 19 29.92 -0.77 10.86
C ALA A 19 30.10 0.75 10.68
N GLU A 20 30.96 1.15 9.75
CA GLU A 20 31.05 2.54 9.32
C GLU A 20 30.06 2.77 8.16
N ALA A 21 29.28 3.84 8.21
CA ALA A 21 28.32 4.26 7.19
C ALA A 21 28.93 5.29 6.24
N ASP A 22 28.72 5.11 4.95
CA ASP A 22 29.06 6.08 3.92
C ASP A 22 28.14 7.33 3.97
N THR A 23 28.65 8.48 3.57
CA THR A 23 27.85 9.71 3.43
C THR A 23 27.90 10.21 1.98
N ILE A 24 26.75 10.25 1.32
CA ILE A 24 26.59 10.85 -0.02
C ILE A 24 26.32 12.35 0.14
N HIS A 25 27.18 13.18 -0.44
CA HIS A 25 27.03 14.62 -0.48
C HIS A 25 26.40 15.03 -1.81
N LEU A 26 25.29 15.76 -1.76
CA LEU A 26 24.58 16.22 -2.95
C LEU A 26 25.00 17.63 -3.33
N LYS A 27 24.94 17.95 -4.63
CA LYS A 27 25.31 19.29 -5.15
C LYS A 27 24.42 20.42 -4.62
N ASN A 28 23.25 20.10 -4.09
CA ASN A 28 22.36 21.05 -3.42
C ASN A 28 22.70 21.26 -1.93
N GLY A 29 23.81 20.70 -1.44
CA GLY A 29 24.30 20.83 -0.07
C GLY A 29 23.69 19.85 0.93
N ARG A 30 22.76 18.99 0.50
CA ARG A 30 22.17 17.94 1.36
C ARG A 30 23.11 16.74 1.47
N LYS A 31 22.95 15.96 2.55
CA LYS A 31 23.72 14.75 2.81
C LYS A 31 22.79 13.57 3.05
N ILE A 32 23.19 12.39 2.61
CA ILE A 32 22.53 11.10 2.87
C ILE A 32 23.55 10.23 3.60
N LEU A 33 23.24 9.79 4.81
CA LEU A 33 24.02 8.70 5.42
C LEU A 33 23.43 7.37 4.96
N ALA A 34 24.31 6.46 4.58
CA ALA A 34 24.00 5.14 4.06
C ALA A 34 24.96 4.12 4.66
N ASP A 35 24.49 2.94 5.02
CA ASP A 35 25.34 1.87 5.56
C ASP A 35 26.35 1.37 4.53
N GLN A 36 25.99 1.41 3.25
CA GLN A 36 26.91 1.14 2.15
C GLN A 36 26.53 1.92 0.90
N VAL A 37 27.50 2.43 0.15
CA VAL A 37 27.31 3.05 -1.16
C VAL A 37 28.14 2.29 -2.21
N ARG A 38 27.51 1.94 -3.33
CA ARG A 38 28.10 1.27 -4.47
C ARG A 38 27.86 2.06 -5.73
N GLU A 39 28.89 2.19 -6.55
CA GLU A 39 28.78 2.88 -7.82
C GLU A 39 28.21 1.93 -8.89
N ASN A 40 27.12 2.31 -9.56
CA ASN A 40 26.49 1.48 -10.60
C ASN A 40 26.07 2.33 -11.82
N GLY A 41 26.89 2.32 -12.87
CA GLY A 41 26.61 3.04 -14.11
C GLY A 41 26.54 4.56 -13.91
N ASN A 42 25.40 5.18 -14.20
CA ASN A 42 25.15 6.62 -14.01
C ASN A 42 24.53 6.97 -12.63
N HIS A 43 24.41 6.00 -11.71
CA HIS A 43 23.86 6.19 -10.37
C HIS A 43 24.82 5.66 -9.29
N TYR A 44 24.62 6.12 -8.06
CA TYR A 44 25.07 5.45 -6.84
C TYR A 44 23.90 4.63 -6.29
N GLN A 45 24.14 3.35 -6.02
CA GLN A 45 23.24 2.50 -5.25
C GLN A 45 23.68 2.57 -3.79
N TYR A 46 22.76 2.68 -2.84
CA TYR A 46 23.13 2.78 -1.44
C TYR A 46 22.12 2.14 -0.51
N GLU A 47 22.58 1.66 0.64
CA GLU A 47 21.79 0.90 1.61
C GLU A 47 21.54 1.76 2.86
N ILE A 48 20.32 1.77 3.39
CA ILE A 48 19.99 2.35 4.71
C ILE A 48 19.13 1.33 5.44
N GLY A 49 19.64 0.76 6.53
CA GLY A 49 19.06 -0.40 7.18
C GLY A 49 19.04 -1.60 6.22
N ASP A 50 17.87 -2.21 6.07
CA ASP A 50 17.66 -3.36 5.17
C ASP A 50 17.22 -2.93 3.75
N ASP A 51 17.11 -1.62 3.47
CA ASP A 51 16.58 -1.09 2.21
C ASP A 51 17.70 -0.64 1.25
N SER A 52 17.50 -0.87 -0.06
CA SER A 52 18.41 -0.43 -1.13
C SER A 52 17.80 0.68 -1.98
N TYR A 53 18.54 1.76 -2.17
CA TYR A 53 18.15 2.98 -2.89
C TYR A 53 19.12 3.26 -4.03
N ALA A 54 18.74 4.14 -4.96
CA ALA A 54 19.61 4.62 -6.03
C ALA A 54 19.46 6.12 -6.23
N ILE A 55 20.57 6.81 -6.45
CA ILE A 55 20.62 8.26 -6.70
C ILE A 55 21.51 8.58 -7.92
N PRO A 56 21.07 9.45 -8.85
CA PRO A 56 21.88 9.81 -10.02
C PRO A 56 23.20 10.47 -9.63
N LYS A 57 24.29 10.06 -10.27
CA LYS A 57 25.60 10.69 -10.09
C LYS A 57 25.60 12.18 -10.46
N SER A 58 24.72 12.58 -11.37
CA SER A 58 24.54 13.99 -11.74
C SER A 58 24.16 14.87 -10.53
N LEU A 59 23.46 14.30 -9.54
CA LEU A 59 23.00 14.98 -8.32
C LEU A 59 23.99 14.86 -7.16
N VAL A 60 24.90 13.90 -7.21
CA VAL A 60 25.94 13.67 -6.20
C VAL A 60 27.16 14.53 -6.49
N ASP A 61 27.64 15.22 -5.47
CA ASP A 61 28.89 15.96 -5.48
C ASP A 61 30.06 15.01 -5.19
N HIS A 62 30.03 14.31 -4.05
CA HIS A 62 30.99 13.27 -3.68
C HIS A 62 30.40 12.29 -2.65
N VAL A 63 31.10 11.18 -2.39
CA VAL A 63 30.75 10.18 -1.36
C VAL A 63 31.94 10.01 -0.42
N ASP A 64 31.70 10.20 0.87
CA ASP A 64 32.68 9.96 1.94
C ASP A 64 32.43 8.57 2.53
N ALA A 65 33.45 7.70 2.54
CA ALA A 65 33.36 6.41 3.23
C ALA A 65 33.81 6.55 4.69
N GLY A 66 33.05 6.02 5.66
CA GLY A 66 33.54 5.85 7.03
C GLY A 66 32.93 6.72 8.16
N GLY A 67 31.62 7.00 8.15
CA GLY A 67 30.89 7.77 9.17
C GLY A 67 30.13 6.92 10.20
N PRO A 68 29.55 7.50 11.27
CA PRO A 68 28.72 6.77 12.22
C PRO A 68 27.43 6.23 11.56
N PRO A 69 26.97 5.01 11.90
CA PRO A 69 25.86 4.35 11.23
C PRO A 69 24.55 5.15 11.30
N ALA A 70 23.81 5.13 10.18
CA ALA A 70 22.53 5.80 10.07
C ALA A 70 21.44 4.97 10.77
N SER A 71 20.95 5.44 11.93
CA SER A 71 19.65 4.94 12.42
C SER A 71 18.54 5.73 11.73
N VAL A 72 17.98 5.13 10.68
CA VAL A 72 16.71 5.60 10.13
C VAL A 72 15.76 4.42 10.09
N ALA A 73 14.69 4.51 10.86
CA ALA A 73 13.51 3.68 10.69
C ALA A 73 12.93 3.97 9.30
N THR A 74 13.10 3.06 8.35
CA THR A 74 12.53 3.12 6.99
C THR A 74 11.46 2.03 6.90
N ALA A 75 10.17 2.33 7.00
CA ALA A 75 9.34 3.20 6.17
C ALA A 75 9.27 2.74 4.70
N GLY A 76 8.72 1.55 4.49
CA GLY A 76 7.77 1.41 3.38
C GLY A 76 6.76 2.55 3.51
N ILE A 77 6.46 3.26 2.42
CA ILE A 77 5.44 4.31 2.43
C ILE A 77 4.18 3.67 2.99
N PRO A 78 3.66 4.09 4.15
CA PRO A 78 2.45 3.52 4.68
C PRO A 78 1.38 3.70 3.60
N LYS A 79 0.83 2.59 3.11
CA LYS A 79 -0.32 2.68 2.22
C LYS A 79 -1.42 3.37 3.01
N VAL A 80 -2.42 3.94 2.33
CA VAL A 80 -3.66 4.38 3.00
C VAL A 80 -4.29 3.24 3.83
N ALA A 81 -3.92 1.98 3.54
CA ALA A 81 -4.24 0.77 4.29
C ALA A 81 -3.51 0.61 5.64
N ASP A 82 -2.36 1.27 5.85
CA ASP A 82 -1.57 1.22 7.10
C ASP A 82 -1.99 2.36 8.03
N LEU A 83 -3.29 2.39 8.35
CA LEU A 83 -3.81 3.31 9.34
C LEU A 83 -3.13 3.04 10.68
N PRO A 84 -2.66 4.06 11.41
CA PRO A 84 -2.03 3.86 12.71
C PRO A 84 -3.02 3.19 13.64
N THR A 85 -2.51 2.39 14.57
CA THR A 85 -3.32 1.79 15.62
C THR A 85 -3.91 2.92 16.48
N PHE A 86 -5.19 3.21 16.29
CA PHE A 86 -5.90 4.22 17.07
C PHE A 86 -6.27 3.64 18.43
N ALA A 87 -5.77 4.27 19.50
CA ALA A 87 -6.23 4.03 20.87
C ALA A 87 -6.93 5.29 21.39
N PRO A 88 -8.09 5.68 20.80
CA PRO A 88 -8.76 6.91 21.15
C PRO A 88 -9.11 6.92 22.64
N ALA A 89 -8.91 8.06 23.29
CA ALA A 89 -9.03 8.22 24.74
C ALA A 89 -10.45 7.96 25.27
N ASP A 90 -11.47 8.12 24.44
CA ASP A 90 -12.86 7.84 24.77
C ASP A 90 -13.16 6.35 24.55
N SER A 91 -12.79 5.50 25.52
CA SER A 91 -13.30 4.12 25.56
C SER A 91 -14.82 4.17 25.75
N LEU A 92 -15.58 3.39 24.97
CA LEU A 92 -17.02 3.34 25.19
C LEU A 92 -17.31 2.70 26.57
N ALA A 93 -18.34 3.19 27.25
CA ALA A 93 -18.71 2.66 28.56
C ALA A 93 -19.00 1.15 28.46
N ASN A 94 -18.44 0.38 29.40
CA ASN A 94 -18.54 -1.08 29.49
C ASN A 94 -17.90 -1.85 28.31
N GLU A 95 -17.02 -1.23 27.50
CA GLU A 95 -16.41 -1.91 26.34
C GLU A 95 -15.75 -3.24 26.74
N GLY A 96 -14.83 -3.21 27.72
CA GLY A 96 -14.09 -4.40 28.16
C GLY A 96 -14.97 -5.55 28.67
N ASP A 97 -16.05 -5.24 29.39
CA ASP A 97 -16.97 -6.24 29.96
C ASP A 97 -17.89 -6.90 28.91
N LEU A 98 -18.02 -6.25 27.75
CA LEU A 98 -18.88 -6.69 26.67
C LEU A 98 -18.12 -7.44 25.58
N VAL A 99 -16.81 -7.22 25.40
CA VAL A 99 -16.00 -7.89 24.37
C VAL A 99 -16.20 -9.41 24.41
N GLY A 100 -15.98 -10.06 25.55
CA GLY A 100 -16.11 -11.53 25.67
C GLY A 100 -17.54 -12.07 25.55
N LYS A 101 -18.56 -11.20 25.61
CA LYS A 101 -19.96 -11.58 25.41
C LYS A 101 -20.36 -11.50 23.95
N ILE A 102 -19.83 -10.50 23.24
CA ILE A 102 -20.12 -10.21 21.84
C ILE A 102 -19.22 -11.03 20.91
N ILE A 103 -17.95 -11.23 21.28
CA ILE A 103 -17.00 -12.00 20.49
C ILE A 103 -16.86 -13.39 21.09
N LYS A 104 -17.31 -14.41 20.36
CA LYS A 104 -17.20 -15.81 20.73
C LYS A 104 -16.56 -16.60 19.60
N GLU A 105 -15.57 -17.42 19.94
CA GLU A 105 -14.89 -18.29 18.97
C GLU A 105 -14.34 -17.52 17.75
N GLY A 106 -13.87 -16.28 17.98
CA GLY A 106 -13.36 -15.42 16.90
C GLY A 106 -14.43 -14.92 15.94
N LYS A 107 -15.70 -14.81 16.37
CA LYS A 107 -16.81 -14.27 15.58
C LYS A 107 -17.71 -13.38 16.44
N VAL A 108 -18.39 -12.44 15.79
CA VAL A 108 -19.46 -11.67 16.42
C VAL A 108 -20.68 -12.58 16.65
N ASP A 109 -21.20 -12.62 17.87
CA ASP A 109 -22.41 -13.35 18.28
C ASP A 109 -23.66 -12.46 18.04
N PRO A 110 -24.45 -12.72 16.98
CA PRO A 110 -25.62 -11.89 16.67
C PRO A 110 -26.73 -12.00 17.73
N ASN A 111 -26.81 -13.12 18.46
CA ASN A 111 -27.79 -13.29 19.53
C ASN A 111 -27.42 -12.41 20.74
N ALA A 112 -26.13 -12.28 21.03
CA ALA A 112 -25.65 -11.37 22.07
C ALA A 112 -26.00 -9.92 21.74
N LEU A 113 -25.78 -9.50 20.48
CA LEU A 113 -26.17 -8.17 20.01
C LEU A 113 -27.68 -7.94 20.14
N SER A 114 -28.50 -8.85 19.62
CA SER A 114 -29.97 -8.73 19.72
C SER A 114 -30.47 -8.69 21.16
N THR A 115 -29.83 -9.44 22.07
CA THR A 115 -30.16 -9.42 23.50
C THR A 115 -29.81 -8.07 24.15
N LEU A 116 -28.70 -7.45 23.74
CA LEU A 116 -28.28 -6.14 24.26
C LEU A 116 -29.19 -5.03 23.73
N ASP A 117 -29.53 -5.05 22.45
CA ASP A 117 -30.48 -4.12 21.83
C ASP A 117 -31.88 -4.22 22.46
N GLY A 118 -32.34 -5.45 22.75
CA GLY A 118 -33.64 -5.72 23.39
C GLY A 118 -33.78 -5.15 24.80
N LYS A 119 -32.67 -4.74 25.46
CA LYS A 119 -32.71 -4.03 26.75
C LYS A 119 -33.09 -2.56 26.61
N GLY A 120 -33.15 -2.03 25.39
CA GLY A 120 -33.57 -0.65 25.11
C GLY A 120 -32.60 0.43 25.61
N ASN A 121 -31.36 0.07 25.96
CA ASN A 121 -30.34 1.01 26.39
C ASN A 121 -29.49 1.42 25.18
N ALA A 122 -29.65 2.67 24.75
CA ALA A 122 -28.94 3.22 23.59
C ALA A 122 -27.42 3.22 23.75
N GLU A 123 -26.89 3.47 24.96
CA GLU A 123 -25.46 3.46 25.23
C GLU A 123 -24.88 2.04 25.10
N LEU A 124 -25.55 1.05 25.70
CA LEU A 124 -25.16 -0.37 25.57
C LEU A 124 -25.26 -0.85 24.11
N SER A 125 -26.30 -0.44 23.38
CA SER A 125 -26.51 -0.81 21.97
C SER A 125 -25.41 -0.21 21.08
N ALA A 126 -25.02 1.04 21.35
CA ALA A 126 -23.91 1.70 20.68
C ALA A 126 -22.57 1.00 20.96
N THR A 127 -22.26 0.72 22.23
CA THR A 127 -21.03 0.02 22.62
C THR A 127 -20.97 -1.37 21.99
N ALA A 128 -22.08 -2.10 22.01
CA ALA A 128 -22.13 -3.44 21.44
C ALA A 128 -21.90 -3.46 19.93
N SER A 129 -22.57 -2.54 19.22
CA SER A 129 -22.38 -2.34 17.79
C SER A 129 -20.95 -1.89 17.47
N PHE A 130 -20.38 -1.00 18.28
CA PHE A 130 -18.99 -0.55 18.09
C PHE A 130 -17.99 -1.70 18.24
N ILE A 131 -18.12 -2.54 19.28
CA ILE A 131 -17.23 -3.70 19.49
C ILE A 131 -17.29 -4.64 18.29
N ALA A 132 -18.49 -4.96 17.81
CA ALA A 132 -18.67 -5.77 16.62
C ALA A 132 -18.03 -5.11 15.39
N GLY A 133 -18.27 -3.81 15.18
CA GLY A 133 -17.71 -3.07 14.06
C GLY A 133 -16.18 -3.02 14.06
N LYS A 134 -15.57 -2.79 15.23
CA LYS A 134 -14.11 -2.82 15.42
C LYS A 134 -13.53 -4.19 15.11
N PHE A 135 -14.14 -5.25 15.66
CA PHE A 135 -13.72 -6.63 15.40
C PHE A 135 -13.76 -6.95 13.90
N GLU A 136 -14.87 -6.66 13.23
CA GLU A 136 -15.01 -6.91 11.80
C GLU A 136 -14.05 -6.06 10.97
N PHE A 137 -13.77 -4.80 11.38
CA PHE A 137 -12.81 -3.93 10.73
C PHE A 137 -11.38 -4.51 10.78
N GLU A 138 -10.95 -4.97 11.95
CA GLU A 138 -9.63 -5.60 12.17
C GLU A 138 -9.48 -6.91 11.38
N HIS A 139 -10.57 -7.68 11.21
CA HIS A 139 -10.59 -8.91 10.41
C HIS A 139 -10.88 -8.65 8.92
N GLY A 140 -10.94 -7.38 8.52
CA GLY A 140 -11.11 -6.94 7.14
C GLY A 140 -12.55 -7.00 6.62
N ASN A 141 -13.52 -7.49 7.38
CA ASN A 141 -14.92 -7.67 6.95
C ASN A 141 -15.65 -6.31 6.81
N ILE A 142 -15.30 -5.57 5.75
CA ILE A 142 -15.67 -4.17 5.54
C ILE A 142 -17.18 -3.93 5.61
N ASN A 143 -17.98 -4.79 4.98
CA ASN A 143 -19.42 -4.60 4.89
C ASN A 143 -20.09 -4.72 6.27
N GLU A 144 -19.70 -5.73 7.06
CA GLU A 144 -20.20 -5.89 8.42
C GLU A 144 -19.68 -4.77 9.33
N ALA A 145 -18.40 -4.43 9.23
CA ALA A 145 -17.81 -3.32 9.97
C ALA A 145 -18.57 -2.00 9.71
N ARG A 146 -18.88 -1.69 8.45
CA ARG A 146 -19.69 -0.54 8.06
C ARG A 146 -21.08 -0.59 8.70
N ARG A 147 -21.79 -1.72 8.57
CA ARG A 147 -23.13 -1.91 9.14
C ARG A 147 -23.15 -1.68 10.64
N TYR A 148 -22.16 -2.22 11.35
CA TYR A 148 -22.05 -2.08 12.79
C TYR A 148 -21.64 -0.67 13.23
N PHE A 149 -20.70 0.00 12.54
CA PHE A 149 -20.39 1.40 12.84
C PHE A 149 -21.55 2.34 12.56
N GLU A 150 -22.29 2.14 11.46
CA GLU A 150 -23.53 2.89 11.20
C GLU A 150 -24.57 2.64 12.29
N GLY A 151 -24.71 1.40 12.77
CA GLY A 151 -25.54 1.05 13.91
C GLY A 151 -25.14 1.79 15.19
N ALA A 152 -23.84 1.84 15.49
CA ALA A 152 -23.32 2.56 16.65
C ALA A 152 -23.55 4.08 16.54
N LEU A 153 -23.33 4.67 15.36
CA LEU A 153 -23.55 6.10 15.09
C LEU A 153 -25.03 6.51 15.15
N ARG A 154 -25.98 5.59 14.93
CA ARG A 154 -27.41 5.89 15.13
C ARG A 154 -27.73 6.23 16.58
N PHE A 155 -27.06 5.58 17.53
CA PHE A 155 -27.27 5.77 18.96
C PHE A 155 -26.37 6.85 19.55
N GLN A 156 -25.11 6.93 19.10
CA GLN A 156 -24.15 7.94 19.54
C GLN A 156 -23.53 8.67 18.33
N PRO A 157 -24.27 9.59 17.69
CA PRO A 157 -23.82 10.22 16.45
C PRO A 157 -22.56 11.07 16.62
N GLU A 158 -22.33 11.65 17.79
CA GLU A 158 -21.17 12.51 18.07
C GLU A 158 -20.10 11.83 18.93
N ASN A 159 -20.10 10.50 19.02
CA ASN A 159 -19.01 9.80 19.71
C ASN A 159 -17.74 9.82 18.83
N SER A 160 -16.69 10.47 19.34
CA SER A 160 -15.44 10.68 18.59
C SER A 160 -14.79 9.36 18.18
N THR A 161 -14.75 8.37 19.07
CA THR A 161 -14.18 7.04 18.79
C THR A 161 -14.88 6.35 17.63
N ILE A 162 -16.22 6.27 17.66
CA ILE A 162 -16.98 5.63 16.56
C ILE A 162 -16.75 6.39 15.24
N LEU A 163 -16.74 7.73 15.28
CA LEU A 163 -16.49 8.58 14.11
C LEU A 163 -15.09 8.35 13.51
N ILE A 164 -14.06 8.21 14.35
CA ILE A 164 -12.68 7.92 13.93
C ILE A 164 -12.62 6.56 13.23
N TYR A 165 -13.17 5.50 13.85
CA TYR A 165 -13.16 4.16 13.26
C TYR A 165 -13.98 4.07 11.96
N TYR A 166 -15.10 4.79 11.87
CA TYR A 166 -15.87 4.84 10.64
C TYR A 166 -15.13 5.59 9.53
N ALA A 167 -14.48 6.71 9.86
CA ALA A 167 -13.63 7.44 8.91
C ALA A 167 -12.44 6.59 8.44
N ALA A 168 -11.80 5.84 9.35
CA ALA A 168 -10.75 4.87 9.03
C ALA A 168 -11.24 3.82 8.01
N LEU A 169 -12.44 3.26 8.20
CA LEU A 169 -13.05 2.35 7.24
C LEU A 169 -13.27 2.98 5.86
N LEU A 170 -13.73 4.22 5.82
CA LEU A 170 -13.93 4.95 4.56
C LEU A 170 -12.59 5.21 3.85
N VAL A 171 -11.57 5.68 4.57
CA VAL A 171 -10.23 5.93 4.03
C VAL A 171 -9.60 4.65 3.49
N ARG A 172 -9.64 3.54 4.26
CA ARG A 172 -9.11 2.23 3.83
C ARG A 172 -9.78 1.70 2.56
N THR A 173 -11.03 2.09 2.31
CA THR A 173 -11.81 1.67 1.14
C THR A 173 -11.78 2.67 -0.02
N GLY A 174 -10.85 3.62 0.01
CA GLY A 174 -10.66 4.63 -1.04
C GLY A 174 -11.65 5.80 -1.00
N ASN A 175 -12.56 5.84 -0.01
CA ASN A 175 -13.61 6.88 0.09
C ASN A 175 -13.17 8.04 1.01
N ALA A 176 -11.95 8.55 0.82
CA ALA A 176 -11.35 9.57 1.71
C ALA A 176 -12.16 10.88 1.75
N ALA A 177 -12.71 11.31 0.61
CA ALA A 177 -13.56 12.51 0.55
C ALA A 177 -14.82 12.35 1.41
N GLN A 178 -15.40 11.16 1.46
CA GLN A 178 -16.56 10.84 2.31
C GLN A 178 -16.18 10.77 3.80
N ALA A 179 -14.91 10.51 4.13
CA ALA A 179 -14.43 10.44 5.51
C ALA A 179 -14.31 11.82 6.18
N LEU A 180 -14.02 12.87 5.39
CA LEU A 180 -13.85 14.25 5.87
C LEU A 180 -14.96 14.76 6.82
N PRO A 181 -16.26 14.65 6.51
CA PRO A 181 -17.30 15.11 7.42
C PRO A 181 -17.31 14.35 8.76
N TYR A 182 -16.93 13.07 8.78
CA TYR A 182 -16.87 12.27 10.01
C TYR A 182 -15.65 12.64 10.86
N THR A 183 -14.49 12.85 10.25
CA THR A 183 -13.28 13.28 10.99
C THR A 183 -13.41 14.70 11.55
N GLN A 184 -14.05 15.60 10.81
CA GLN A 184 -14.37 16.94 11.32
C GLN A 184 -15.34 16.90 12.51
N ARG A 185 -16.32 15.99 12.50
CA ARG A 185 -17.21 15.76 13.65
C ARG A 185 -16.45 15.18 14.83
N ALA A 186 -15.54 14.23 14.60
CA ALA A 186 -14.72 13.64 15.65
C ALA A 186 -13.87 14.71 16.37
N VAL A 187 -13.25 15.62 15.62
CA VAL A 187 -12.50 16.76 16.19
C VAL A 187 -13.40 17.72 16.97
N ARG A 188 -14.62 17.99 16.49
CA ARG A 188 -15.59 18.81 17.26
C ARG A 188 -16.04 18.15 18.55
N ALA A 189 -16.26 16.84 18.52
CA ALA A 189 -16.68 16.05 19.67
C ALA A 189 -15.58 15.90 20.72
N ALA A 190 -14.32 15.72 20.29
CA ALA A 190 -13.17 15.61 21.17
C ALA A 190 -12.02 16.53 20.70
N PRO A 191 -12.06 17.84 21.02
CA PRO A 191 -11.06 18.81 20.56
C PRO A 191 -9.64 18.59 21.07
N ASN A 192 -9.45 17.71 22.07
CA ASN A 192 -8.14 17.35 22.62
C ASN A 192 -7.72 15.92 22.24
N SER A 193 -8.40 15.28 21.28
CA SER A 193 -8.08 13.92 20.83
C SER A 193 -7.01 13.94 19.72
N PRO A 194 -5.77 13.46 19.99
CA PRO A 194 -4.75 13.35 18.94
C PRO A 194 -5.19 12.43 17.80
N ASP A 195 -5.93 11.36 18.11
CA ASP A 195 -6.39 10.38 17.10
C ASP A 195 -7.42 11.00 16.14
N ALA A 196 -8.29 11.89 16.64
CA ALA A 196 -9.23 12.63 15.79
C ALA A 196 -8.51 13.52 14.77
N TYR A 197 -7.48 14.26 15.21
CA TYR A 197 -6.65 15.08 14.33
C TYR A 197 -5.77 14.25 13.40
N THR A 198 -5.27 13.11 13.86
CA THR A 198 -4.54 12.14 13.02
C THR A 198 -5.42 11.69 11.87
N MET A 199 -6.65 11.27 12.17
CA MET A 199 -7.58 10.77 11.17
C MET A 199 -8.08 11.87 10.24
N LEU A 200 -8.31 13.09 10.75
CA LEU A 200 -8.61 14.26 9.93
C LEU A 200 -7.48 14.56 8.92
N GLY A 201 -6.23 14.58 9.39
CA GLY A 201 -5.08 14.81 8.52
C GLY A 201 -4.94 13.76 7.41
N TYR A 202 -5.23 12.50 7.73
CA TYR A 202 -5.27 11.42 6.74
C TYR A 202 -6.34 11.61 5.67
N ALA A 203 -7.59 11.86 6.09
CA ALA A 203 -8.68 12.09 5.16
C ALA A 203 -8.39 13.33 4.27
N GLN A 204 -7.79 14.38 4.85
CA GLN A 204 -7.36 15.57 4.13
C GLN A 204 -6.27 15.24 3.11
N PHE A 205 -5.21 14.55 3.51
CA PHE A 205 -4.09 14.21 2.63
C PHE A 205 -4.53 13.33 1.45
N ALA A 206 -5.33 12.30 1.72
CA ALA A 206 -5.89 11.42 0.69
C ALA A 206 -6.93 12.12 -0.21
N SER A 207 -7.48 13.25 0.23
CA SER A 207 -8.38 14.11 -0.56
C SER A 207 -7.67 15.35 -1.13
N ASP A 208 -6.34 15.29 -1.27
CA ASP A 208 -5.49 16.35 -1.84
C ASP A 208 -5.45 17.68 -1.08
N ARG A 209 -5.87 17.69 0.18
CA ARG A 209 -5.82 18.86 1.06
C ARG A 209 -4.54 18.84 1.90
N THR A 210 -3.38 18.81 1.24
CA THR A 210 -2.07 18.60 1.88
C THR A 210 -1.75 19.67 2.93
N LYS A 211 -2.04 20.95 2.68
CA LYS A 211 -1.89 22.05 3.66
C LYS A 211 -2.69 21.81 4.94
N ASP A 212 -3.97 21.43 4.78
CA ASP A 212 -4.85 21.18 5.92
C ASP A 212 -4.37 19.95 6.71
N ALA A 213 -3.89 18.91 6.01
CA ALA A 213 -3.35 17.70 6.62
C ALA A 213 -2.12 18.01 7.49
N ILE A 214 -1.20 18.84 6.99
CA ILE A 214 -0.03 19.32 7.73
C ILE A 214 -0.46 20.02 9.03
N ALA A 215 -1.47 20.89 8.97
CA ALA A 215 -1.98 21.59 10.14
C ALA A 215 -2.60 20.62 11.16
N SER A 216 -3.43 19.68 10.71
CA SER A 216 -4.06 18.67 11.56
C SER A 216 -3.03 17.76 12.23
N TRP A 217 -2.02 17.26 11.50
CA TRP A 217 -0.99 16.40 12.07
C TRP A 217 -0.04 17.14 13.01
N LYS A 218 0.30 18.42 12.72
CA LYS A 218 1.03 19.25 13.69
C LYS A 218 0.25 19.40 15.00
N HIS A 219 -1.06 19.61 14.91
CA HIS A 219 -1.91 19.71 16.09
C HIS A 219 -1.96 18.38 16.86
N SER A 220 -2.16 17.25 16.15
CA SER A 220 -2.08 15.92 16.76
C SER A 220 -0.77 15.69 17.52
N LEU A 221 0.36 15.98 16.90
CA LEU A 221 1.69 15.82 17.51
C LEU A 221 1.92 16.74 18.72
N SER A 222 1.26 17.90 18.75
CA SER A 222 1.31 18.80 19.91
C SER A 222 0.54 18.26 21.12
N LEU A 223 -0.50 17.44 20.87
CA LEU A 223 -1.28 16.76 21.91
C LEU A 223 -0.59 15.47 22.38
N ARG A 224 -0.05 14.68 21.44
CA ARG A 224 0.67 13.43 21.71
C ARG A 224 1.76 13.19 20.65
N PRO A 225 3.05 13.14 21.03
CA PRO A 225 4.11 12.71 20.13
C PRO A 225 3.85 11.29 19.60
N ASP A 226 4.01 11.11 18.30
CA ASP A 226 3.76 9.84 17.61
C ASP A 226 4.67 9.73 16.37
N ALA A 227 5.49 8.70 16.32
CA ALA A 227 6.50 8.53 15.27
C ALA A 227 5.86 8.32 13.88
N THR A 228 4.73 7.62 13.83
CA THR A 228 4.00 7.34 12.60
C THR A 228 3.35 8.61 12.07
N VAL A 229 2.72 9.42 12.94
CA VAL A 229 2.20 10.75 12.55
C VAL A 229 3.32 11.70 12.11
N GLN A 230 4.50 11.64 12.74
CA GLN A 230 5.66 12.40 12.32
C GLN A 230 6.13 12.04 10.90
N GLN A 231 6.07 10.76 10.52
CA GLN A 231 6.37 10.32 9.16
C GLN A 231 5.35 10.86 8.15
N PHE A 232 4.04 10.86 8.46
CA PHE A 232 3.02 11.45 7.59
C PHE A 232 3.23 12.95 7.40
N LEU A 233 3.47 13.68 8.50
CA LEU A 233 3.78 15.09 8.44
C LEU A 233 5.02 15.36 7.60
N ALA A 234 6.09 14.58 7.76
CA ALA A 234 7.31 14.72 6.98
C ALA A 234 7.05 14.46 5.49
N LYS A 235 6.22 13.47 5.13
CA LYS A 235 5.83 13.20 3.74
C LYS A 235 5.03 14.37 3.17
N ALA A 236 3.97 14.79 3.83
CA ALA A 236 3.14 15.90 3.36
C ALA A 236 3.91 17.21 3.25
N GLN A 237 4.84 17.49 4.17
CA GLN A 237 5.66 18.70 4.06
C GLN A 237 6.61 18.67 2.85
N ARG A 238 7.15 17.50 2.49
CA ARG A 238 7.95 17.36 1.25
C ARG A 238 7.09 17.56 0.01
N GLU A 239 5.89 16.98 0.01
CA GLU A 239 4.90 17.14 -1.05
C GLU A 239 4.54 18.62 -1.23
N GLU A 240 4.10 19.27 -0.16
CA GLU A 240 3.73 20.68 -0.12
C GLU A 240 4.86 21.59 -0.61
N ASN A 241 6.07 21.40 -0.09
CA ASN A 241 7.23 22.21 -0.48
C ASN A 241 7.60 22.07 -1.97
N THR A 242 7.25 20.93 -2.58
CA THR A 242 7.56 20.64 -3.98
C THR A 242 6.43 21.12 -4.90
N GLU A 243 5.18 20.94 -4.49
CA GLU A 243 3.99 21.11 -5.33
C GLU A 243 3.31 22.47 -5.18
N THR A 244 3.78 23.34 -4.27
CA THR A 244 3.15 24.66 -4.00
C THR A 244 2.87 25.48 -5.27
N ASP A 245 3.76 25.41 -6.26
CA ASP A 245 3.68 26.19 -7.52
C ASP A 245 3.18 25.35 -8.72
N PHE A 246 2.67 24.15 -8.48
CA PHE A 246 2.18 23.30 -9.56
C PHE A 246 0.87 23.86 -10.11
N ALA A 247 0.74 23.81 -11.44
CA ALA A 247 -0.51 24.10 -12.10
C ALA A 247 -1.38 22.84 -12.15
N GLN A 248 -2.70 23.04 -12.17
CA GLN A 248 -3.68 21.98 -12.23
C GLN A 248 -4.42 22.00 -13.58
N ARG A 249 -4.70 20.82 -14.12
CA ARG A 249 -5.60 20.62 -15.26
C ARG A 249 -6.49 19.41 -14.99
N GLU A 250 -7.78 19.56 -15.24
CA GLU A 250 -8.76 18.49 -15.05
C GLU A 250 -9.12 17.84 -16.39
N SER A 251 -9.44 16.55 -16.33
CA SER A 251 -10.14 15.80 -17.36
C SER A 251 -11.38 15.14 -16.75
N THR A 252 -12.02 14.20 -17.46
CA THR A 252 -13.23 13.53 -16.95
C THR A 252 -12.94 12.76 -15.67
N HIS A 253 -11.85 12.00 -15.64
CA HIS A 253 -11.52 11.09 -14.53
C HIS A 253 -10.22 11.45 -13.79
N PHE A 254 -9.46 12.44 -14.26
CA PHE A 254 -8.15 12.78 -13.70
C PHE A 254 -8.02 14.25 -13.33
N VAL A 255 -7.22 14.49 -12.30
CA VAL A 255 -6.73 15.81 -11.93
C VAL A 255 -5.21 15.77 -12.06
N LEU A 256 -4.66 16.49 -13.04
CA LEU A 256 -3.24 16.54 -13.34
C LEU A 256 -2.58 17.75 -12.66
N HIS A 257 -1.62 17.48 -11.79
CA HIS A 257 -0.70 18.45 -11.21
C HIS A 257 0.66 18.40 -11.91
N TYR A 258 1.21 19.56 -12.25
CA TYR A 258 2.49 19.63 -12.95
C TYR A 258 3.22 20.95 -12.72
N GLU A 259 4.54 20.91 -12.80
CA GLU A 259 5.36 22.12 -12.86
C GLU A 259 5.26 22.76 -14.26
N GLY A 260 4.63 23.93 -14.35
CA GLY A 260 4.28 24.57 -15.63
C GLY A 260 5.46 24.85 -16.57
N ARG A 261 6.68 25.03 -16.03
CA ARG A 261 7.89 25.37 -16.81
C ARG A 261 8.64 24.17 -17.36
N GLN A 262 8.44 22.98 -16.80
CA GLN A 262 9.30 21.81 -17.10
C GLN A 262 8.62 20.75 -17.96
N THR A 263 7.31 20.85 -18.17
CA THR A 263 6.57 19.91 -19.04
C THR A 263 5.99 20.65 -20.24
N SER A 264 6.13 20.10 -21.44
CA SER A 264 5.47 20.63 -22.63
C SER A 264 3.95 20.40 -22.57
N GLU A 265 3.16 21.32 -23.10
CA GLU A 265 1.70 21.16 -23.17
C GLU A 265 1.29 19.92 -23.98
N SER A 266 2.03 19.64 -25.05
CA SER A 266 1.84 18.45 -25.89
C SER A 266 2.00 17.15 -25.10
N LEU A 267 3.08 17.03 -24.30
CA LEU A 267 3.30 15.85 -23.47
C LEU A 267 2.19 15.68 -22.42
N ARG A 268 1.79 16.77 -21.76
CA ARG A 268 0.67 16.74 -20.79
C ARG A 268 -0.63 16.24 -21.41
N ALA A 269 -0.95 16.72 -22.61
CA ALA A 269 -2.13 16.28 -23.35
C ALA A 269 -2.05 14.81 -23.76
N GLN A 270 -0.87 14.34 -24.19
CA GLN A 270 -0.66 12.92 -24.52
C GLN A 270 -0.79 12.01 -23.29
N ILE A 271 -0.25 12.42 -22.14
CA ILE A 271 -0.40 11.69 -20.87
C ILE A 271 -1.86 11.58 -20.47
N LEU A 272 -2.58 12.70 -20.43
CA LEU A 272 -4.01 12.68 -20.11
C LEU A 272 -4.83 11.84 -21.10
N SER A 273 -4.56 11.96 -22.40
CA SER A 273 -5.26 11.16 -23.40
C SER A 273 -4.98 9.67 -23.26
N ALA A 274 -3.76 9.28 -22.91
CA ALA A 274 -3.41 7.88 -22.67
C ALA A 274 -4.12 7.35 -21.42
N LEU A 275 -4.09 8.12 -20.32
CA LEU A 275 -4.76 7.75 -19.06
C LEU A 275 -6.27 7.60 -19.21
N GLU A 276 -6.94 8.49 -19.96
CA GLU A 276 -8.38 8.37 -20.25
C GLU A 276 -8.68 7.13 -21.11
N SER A 277 -7.86 6.85 -22.12
CA SER A 277 -8.00 5.62 -22.93
C SER A 277 -7.78 4.36 -22.09
N ASP A 278 -6.78 4.36 -21.22
CA ASP A 278 -6.47 3.24 -20.34
C ASP A 278 -7.56 3.09 -19.26
N TYR A 279 -8.16 4.17 -18.79
CA TYR A 279 -9.30 4.14 -17.88
C TYR A 279 -10.50 3.43 -18.52
N ASP A 280 -10.84 3.76 -19.77
CA ASP A 280 -11.93 3.09 -20.51
C ASP A 280 -11.63 1.59 -20.73
N ASP A 281 -10.38 1.26 -21.04
CA ASP A 281 -9.93 -0.13 -21.14
C ASP A 281 -10.10 -0.87 -19.80
N LEU A 282 -9.66 -0.27 -18.70
CA LEU A 282 -9.75 -0.87 -17.37
C LEU A 282 -11.20 -1.00 -16.89
N VAL A 283 -12.09 -0.06 -17.24
CA VAL A 283 -13.53 -0.18 -16.97
C VAL A 283 -14.11 -1.38 -17.72
N ARG A 284 -13.74 -1.56 -18.99
CA ARG A 284 -14.18 -2.72 -19.77
C ARG A 284 -13.64 -4.03 -19.19
N ASP A 285 -12.37 -4.05 -18.81
CA ASP A 285 -11.67 -5.27 -18.41
C ASP A 285 -11.93 -5.65 -16.93
N LEU A 286 -12.05 -4.68 -16.02
CA LEU A 286 -12.22 -4.91 -14.57
C LEU A 286 -13.61 -4.51 -14.03
N GLY A 287 -14.42 -3.83 -14.83
CA GLY A 287 -15.79 -3.47 -14.48
C GLY A 287 -15.88 -2.13 -13.74
N THR A 288 -16.18 -2.15 -12.44
CA THR A 288 -16.58 -0.93 -11.71
C THR A 288 -15.43 0.07 -11.60
N PRO A 289 -15.58 1.31 -12.12
CA PRO A 289 -14.53 2.33 -12.02
C PRO A 289 -14.30 2.83 -10.58
N PRO A 290 -13.12 3.43 -10.31
CA PRO A 290 -12.92 4.33 -9.17
C PRO A 290 -13.97 5.46 -9.15
N ARG A 291 -14.46 5.81 -7.96
CA ARG A 291 -15.57 6.76 -7.80
C ARG A 291 -15.16 8.22 -7.90
N ASP A 292 -13.95 8.53 -7.44
CA ASP A 292 -13.39 9.87 -7.39
C ASP A 292 -12.35 10.03 -8.50
N ASN A 293 -12.12 11.28 -8.91
CA ASN A 293 -11.06 11.58 -9.88
C ASN A 293 -9.70 11.16 -9.31
N ILE A 294 -8.89 10.54 -10.16
CA ILE A 294 -7.54 10.09 -9.78
C ILE A 294 -6.59 11.27 -9.91
N LEU A 295 -5.88 11.54 -8.81
CA LEU A 295 -4.84 12.56 -8.76
C LEU A 295 -3.60 12.05 -9.49
N VAL A 296 -3.08 12.85 -10.42
CA VAL A 296 -1.89 12.54 -11.21
C VAL A 296 -0.91 13.67 -11.03
N THR A 297 0.29 13.40 -10.53
CA THR A 297 1.33 14.43 -10.35
C THR A 297 2.56 14.12 -11.20
N LEU A 298 2.93 15.07 -12.07
CA LEU A 298 4.13 15.01 -12.90
C LEU A 298 5.30 15.68 -12.17
N TYR A 299 6.39 14.94 -12.02
CA TYR A 299 7.58 15.40 -11.32
C TYR A 299 8.80 15.42 -12.22
N THR A 300 9.73 16.31 -11.89
CA THR A 300 11.13 16.12 -12.27
C THR A 300 11.72 14.93 -11.51
N GLU A 301 12.77 14.29 -12.02
CA GLU A 301 13.40 13.14 -11.35
C GLU A 301 13.84 13.46 -9.91
N GLN A 302 14.40 14.64 -9.69
CA GLN A 302 14.80 15.08 -8.36
C GLN A 302 13.58 15.30 -7.43
N ALA A 303 12.54 15.98 -7.94
CA ALA A 303 11.32 16.21 -7.17
C ALA A 303 10.60 14.89 -6.83
N PHE A 304 10.58 13.95 -7.77
CA PHE A 304 10.01 12.63 -7.58
C PHE A 304 10.71 11.89 -6.43
N PHE A 305 12.04 11.83 -6.47
CA PHE A 305 12.83 11.21 -5.40
C PHE A 305 12.65 11.93 -4.05
N ASP A 306 12.67 13.27 -4.05
CA ASP A 306 12.53 14.05 -2.82
C ASP A 306 11.19 13.81 -2.12
N VAL A 307 10.10 13.67 -2.88
CA VAL A 307 8.77 13.40 -2.33
C VAL A 307 8.63 11.93 -1.93
N THR A 308 8.88 11.01 -2.87
CA THR A 308 8.53 9.59 -2.74
C THR A 308 9.59 8.75 -2.03
N ARG A 309 10.86 9.15 -2.10
CA ARG A 309 12.03 8.31 -1.76
C ARG A 309 12.13 7.02 -2.59
N ALA A 310 11.33 6.89 -3.65
CA ALA A 310 11.39 5.75 -4.54
C ALA A 310 12.71 5.76 -5.34
N PRO A 311 13.30 4.59 -5.62
CA PRO A 311 14.50 4.49 -6.45
C PRO A 311 14.31 5.11 -7.83
N SER A 312 15.37 5.63 -8.44
CA SER A 312 15.31 6.29 -9.76
C SER A 312 14.85 5.40 -10.92
N TRP A 313 14.91 4.07 -10.75
CA TRP A 313 14.37 3.12 -11.73
C TRP A 313 12.84 2.99 -11.69
N SER A 314 12.17 3.57 -10.69
CA SER A 314 10.71 3.53 -10.58
C SER A 314 10.10 4.40 -11.68
N GLY A 315 9.46 3.76 -12.67
CA GLY A 315 8.91 4.45 -13.84
C GLY A 315 7.67 5.30 -13.55
N ALA A 316 6.97 5.00 -12.47
CA ALA A 316 5.91 5.77 -11.82
C ALA A 316 5.59 5.10 -10.48
N LEU A 317 4.69 5.68 -9.68
CA LEU A 317 4.25 5.14 -8.40
C LEU A 317 2.77 5.46 -8.17
N ASN A 318 1.98 4.47 -7.75
CA ASN A 318 0.63 4.68 -7.23
C ASN A 318 0.57 4.49 -5.70
N ASP A 319 0.46 5.58 -4.96
CA ASP A 319 0.25 5.59 -3.50
C ASP A 319 -1.16 6.08 -3.10
N GLY A 320 -2.12 5.96 -4.02
CA GLY A 320 -3.40 6.67 -4.01
C GLY A 320 -3.38 7.94 -4.86
N LYS A 321 -2.20 8.45 -5.17
CA LYS A 321 -1.94 9.40 -6.26
C LYS A 321 -1.02 8.74 -7.27
N LEU A 322 -1.26 8.97 -8.56
CA LEU A 322 -0.38 8.51 -9.63
C LEU A 322 0.77 9.51 -9.82
N ARG A 323 1.97 9.14 -9.42
CA ARG A 323 3.16 10.00 -9.45
C ARG A 323 4.08 9.57 -10.58
N ILE A 324 4.40 10.50 -11.48
CA ILE A 324 5.08 10.19 -12.74
C ILE A 324 6.34 11.06 -12.88
N PRO A 325 7.55 10.47 -12.88
CA PRO A 325 8.76 11.20 -13.26
C PRO A 325 8.80 11.43 -14.78
N ILE A 326 8.98 12.68 -15.21
CA ILE A 326 8.92 13.09 -16.63
C ILE A 326 10.24 13.68 -17.15
N SER A 327 11.30 13.71 -16.35
CA SER A 327 12.60 14.24 -16.77
C SER A 327 13.17 13.47 -17.96
N GLY A 328 13.49 14.18 -19.05
CA GLY A 328 14.03 13.58 -20.28
C GLY A 328 12.96 12.99 -21.21
N VAL A 329 11.68 13.02 -20.83
CA VAL A 329 10.56 12.58 -21.67
C VAL A 329 9.98 13.80 -22.38
N SER A 330 9.95 13.77 -23.72
CA SER A 330 9.41 14.86 -24.55
C SER A 330 8.07 14.50 -25.22
N SER A 331 7.73 13.21 -25.28
CA SER A 331 6.52 12.66 -25.87
C SER A 331 6.19 11.33 -25.21
N MET A 332 4.94 10.88 -25.36
CA MET A 332 4.50 9.57 -24.87
C MET A 332 5.24 8.46 -25.59
N THR A 333 5.92 7.60 -24.83
CA THR A 333 6.56 6.39 -25.34
C THR A 333 5.69 5.17 -25.04
N SER A 334 5.89 4.07 -25.78
CA SER A 334 5.21 2.81 -25.49
C SER A 334 5.54 2.29 -24.09
N GLU A 335 6.76 2.52 -23.62
CA GLU A 335 7.21 2.14 -22.28
C GLU A 335 6.51 2.96 -21.19
N LEU A 336 6.44 4.28 -21.35
CA LEU A 336 5.70 5.12 -20.41
C LEU A 336 4.22 4.75 -20.40
N ALA A 337 3.59 4.57 -21.56
CA ALA A 337 2.19 4.15 -21.65
C ALA A 337 1.96 2.82 -20.91
N ARG A 338 2.84 1.83 -21.10
CA ARG A 338 2.79 0.54 -20.39
C ARG A 338 2.85 0.72 -18.87
N VAL A 339 3.81 1.52 -18.39
CA VAL A 339 3.99 1.80 -16.96
C VAL A 339 2.77 2.55 -16.40
N LEU A 340 2.24 3.53 -17.11
CA LEU A 340 1.05 4.27 -16.67
C LEU A 340 -0.17 3.37 -16.54
N LYS A 341 -0.39 2.45 -17.50
CA LYS A 341 -1.47 1.48 -17.42
C LYS A 341 -1.33 0.54 -16.23
N HIS A 342 -0.11 0.06 -15.96
CA HIS A 342 0.21 -0.74 -14.77
C HIS A 342 -0.15 0.01 -13.49
N GLU A 343 0.38 1.23 -13.33
CA GLU A 343 0.14 2.01 -12.12
C GLU A 343 -1.33 2.39 -11.96
N LEU A 344 -2.05 2.68 -13.06
CA LEU A 344 -3.48 2.97 -13.03
C LEU A 344 -4.30 1.75 -12.59
N ALA A 345 -3.90 0.54 -13.01
CA ALA A 345 -4.57 -0.70 -12.62
C ALA A 345 -4.60 -0.89 -11.09
N HIS A 346 -3.58 -0.45 -10.36
CA HIS A 346 -3.56 -0.52 -8.89
C HIS A 346 -4.75 0.21 -8.25
N SER A 347 -5.17 1.36 -8.80
CA SER A 347 -6.35 2.10 -8.28
C SER A 347 -7.64 1.28 -8.47
N PHE A 348 -7.81 0.62 -9.61
CA PHE A 348 -8.97 -0.23 -9.88
C PHE A 348 -8.97 -1.48 -8.98
N ILE A 349 -7.84 -2.16 -8.86
CA ILE A 349 -7.70 -3.36 -8.03
C ILE A 349 -7.98 -3.03 -6.56
N ASN A 350 -7.43 -1.91 -6.05
CA ASN A 350 -7.69 -1.45 -4.69
C ASN A 350 -9.18 -1.16 -4.47
N GLN A 351 -9.85 -0.47 -5.39
CA GLN A 351 -11.28 -0.19 -5.30
C GLN A 351 -12.12 -1.48 -5.30
N LEU A 352 -11.84 -2.39 -6.24
CA LEU A 352 -12.60 -3.63 -6.43
C LEU A 352 -12.39 -4.63 -5.29
N SER A 353 -11.22 -4.65 -4.68
CA SER A 353 -10.89 -5.54 -3.55
C SER A 353 -11.05 -4.88 -2.18
N ALA A 354 -11.46 -3.60 -2.13
CA ALA A 354 -11.45 -2.79 -0.90
C ALA A 354 -10.09 -2.82 -0.16
N GLY A 355 -8.98 -2.81 -0.92
CA GLY A 355 -7.62 -2.88 -0.41
C GLY A 355 -7.20 -4.25 0.16
N ARG A 356 -7.97 -5.32 -0.11
CA ARG A 356 -7.72 -6.68 0.42
C ARG A 356 -7.08 -7.65 -0.57
N CYS A 357 -6.76 -7.18 -1.79
CA CYS A 357 -6.10 -8.02 -2.77
C CYS A 357 -4.71 -8.46 -2.28
N PRO A 358 -4.39 -9.77 -2.22
CA PRO A 358 -3.05 -10.20 -1.86
C PRO A 358 -2.04 -9.72 -2.91
N PRO A 359 -0.78 -9.43 -2.52
CA PRO A 359 0.25 -8.88 -3.41
C PRO A 359 0.41 -9.64 -4.73
N TRP A 360 0.48 -10.98 -4.70
CA TRP A 360 0.63 -11.76 -5.93
C TRP A 360 -0.52 -11.57 -6.92
N LEU A 361 -1.76 -11.52 -6.45
CA LEU A 361 -2.92 -11.32 -7.30
C LEU A 361 -2.96 -9.88 -7.79
N HIS A 362 -2.62 -8.94 -6.91
CA HIS A 362 -2.60 -7.51 -7.21
C HIS A 362 -1.60 -7.22 -8.33
N GLU A 363 -0.33 -7.59 -8.12
CA GLU A 363 0.73 -7.39 -9.11
C GLU A 363 0.50 -8.23 -10.36
N GLY A 364 -0.02 -9.46 -10.22
CA GLY A 364 -0.32 -10.32 -11.36
C GLY A 364 -1.39 -9.73 -12.29
N ILE A 365 -2.46 -9.14 -11.74
CA ILE A 365 -3.51 -8.47 -12.51
C ILE A 365 -2.95 -7.19 -13.17
N ALA A 366 -2.23 -6.35 -12.42
CA ALA A 366 -1.63 -5.13 -12.97
C ALA A 366 -0.72 -5.44 -14.16
N GLN A 367 0.10 -6.50 -14.04
CA GLN A 367 0.96 -6.98 -15.14
C GLN A 367 0.19 -7.59 -16.30
N LEU A 368 -0.92 -8.30 -16.05
CA LEU A 368 -1.72 -8.93 -17.10
C LEU A 368 -2.41 -7.90 -18.01
N LEU A 369 -2.77 -6.74 -17.46
CA LEU A 369 -3.45 -5.66 -18.17
C LEU A 369 -2.49 -4.80 -19.02
N GLU A 370 -1.18 -4.98 -18.83
CA GLU A 370 -0.19 -4.39 -19.71
C GLU A 370 -0.20 -5.06 -21.10
N PRO A 371 0.27 -4.38 -22.16
CA PRO A 371 0.51 -4.99 -23.46
C PRO A 371 1.75 -5.92 -23.45
N ARG A 372 1.83 -6.87 -22.51
CA ARG A 372 2.91 -7.85 -22.40
C ARG A 372 2.40 -9.28 -22.19
N ASN A 373 3.27 -10.25 -22.46
CA ASN A 373 3.01 -11.65 -22.16
C ASN A 373 4.26 -12.29 -21.54
N LEU A 374 4.10 -13.48 -20.96
CA LEU A 374 5.20 -14.21 -20.29
C LEU A 374 6.39 -14.54 -21.20
N GLY A 375 6.24 -14.52 -22.54
CA GLY A 375 7.35 -14.65 -23.49
C GLY A 375 8.42 -15.69 -23.13
N ARG A 376 9.66 -15.21 -22.91
CA ARG A 376 10.83 -16.03 -22.51
C ARG A 376 10.77 -16.51 -21.06
N ASP A 377 10.07 -15.78 -20.21
CA ASP A 377 9.96 -16.02 -18.77
C ASP A 377 9.11 -17.27 -18.52
N GLY A 378 8.11 -17.52 -19.38
CA GLY A 378 7.28 -18.73 -19.31
C GLY A 378 8.09 -20.04 -19.35
N ARG A 379 9.18 -20.09 -20.14
CA ARG A 379 10.07 -21.26 -20.17
C ARG A 379 10.88 -21.43 -18.89
N ALA A 380 11.41 -20.32 -18.36
CA ALA A 380 12.15 -20.33 -17.11
C ALA A 380 11.24 -20.75 -15.93
N LEU A 381 10.02 -20.22 -15.90
CA LEU A 381 8.99 -20.60 -14.93
C LEU A 381 8.60 -22.08 -15.05
N ALA A 382 8.35 -22.59 -16.26
CA ALA A 382 8.05 -24.02 -16.46
C ALA A 382 9.14 -24.92 -15.85
N GLN A 383 10.41 -24.54 -16.01
CA GLN A 383 11.53 -25.28 -15.42
C GLN A 383 11.62 -25.11 -13.88
N LEU A 384 11.31 -23.93 -13.34
CA LEU A 384 11.25 -23.69 -11.89
C LEU A 384 10.16 -24.55 -11.23
N PHE A 385 8.94 -24.54 -11.77
CA PHE A 385 7.84 -25.38 -11.27
C PHE A 385 8.16 -26.88 -11.39
N LYS A 386 8.74 -27.31 -12.52
CA LYS A 386 9.17 -28.71 -12.71
C LYS A 386 10.20 -29.16 -11.67
N THR A 387 11.06 -28.25 -11.21
CA THR A 387 12.09 -28.53 -10.19
C THR A 387 11.66 -28.18 -8.77
N GLN A 388 10.38 -27.81 -8.57
CA GLN A 388 9.81 -27.41 -7.28
C GLN A 388 10.61 -26.29 -6.60
N ARG A 389 11.09 -25.34 -7.40
CA ARG A 389 11.79 -24.12 -6.96
C ARG A 389 10.95 -22.86 -7.12
N ASN A 390 9.65 -23.02 -7.37
CA ASN A 390 8.71 -21.91 -7.40
C ASN A 390 8.52 -21.33 -5.98
N ILE A 391 8.07 -20.09 -5.91
CA ILE A 391 7.71 -19.45 -4.64
C ILE A 391 6.26 -19.83 -4.32
N PRO A 392 5.98 -20.42 -3.13
CA PRO A 392 4.61 -20.77 -2.77
C PRO A 392 3.68 -19.55 -2.72
N LEU A 393 2.42 -19.69 -3.15
CA LEU A 393 1.45 -18.58 -3.20
C LEU A 393 1.18 -17.97 -1.82
N ASN A 394 1.15 -18.79 -0.76
CA ASN A 394 1.01 -18.31 0.62
C ASN A 394 2.22 -17.47 1.07
N VAL A 395 3.40 -17.74 0.52
CA VAL A 395 4.57 -16.88 0.70
C VAL A 395 4.30 -15.57 -0.04
N LEU A 396 3.89 -15.61 -1.32
CA LEU A 396 3.56 -14.43 -2.13
C LEU A 396 2.33 -13.60 -1.65
N GLU A 397 1.62 -14.00 -0.60
CA GLU A 397 0.69 -13.10 0.11
C GLU A 397 1.41 -12.03 0.95
N GLY A 398 2.65 -12.29 1.34
CA GLY A 398 3.47 -11.35 2.10
C GLY A 398 4.02 -10.20 1.25
N SER A 399 4.58 -9.19 1.92
CA SER A 399 5.20 -8.04 1.24
C SER A 399 6.28 -8.47 0.25
N PHE A 400 6.20 -7.99 -0.98
CA PHE A 400 7.20 -8.25 -2.03
C PHE A 400 8.54 -7.57 -1.72
N MET A 401 8.55 -6.59 -0.81
CA MET A 401 9.78 -5.90 -0.37
C MET A 401 10.80 -6.83 0.30
N ARG A 402 10.39 -8.02 0.76
CA ARG A 402 11.32 -8.99 1.32
C ARG A 402 12.17 -9.70 0.26
N PHE A 403 11.76 -9.65 -1.02
CA PHE A 403 12.45 -10.31 -2.11
C PHE A 403 13.48 -9.38 -2.73
N TYR A 404 14.63 -9.92 -3.14
CA TYR A 404 15.72 -9.15 -3.71
C TYR A 404 16.35 -9.87 -4.91
N GLY A 405 16.96 -9.07 -5.80
CA GLY A 405 17.64 -9.59 -6.99
C GLY A 405 16.74 -10.48 -7.85
N THR A 406 17.21 -11.70 -8.13
CA THR A 406 16.50 -12.65 -8.97
C THR A 406 15.20 -13.17 -8.35
N GLU A 407 15.10 -13.21 -7.02
CA GLU A 407 13.89 -13.71 -6.34
C GLU A 407 12.72 -12.75 -6.52
N ALA A 408 12.96 -11.44 -6.47
CA ALA A 408 11.93 -10.43 -6.74
C ALA A 408 11.39 -10.58 -8.16
N TYR A 409 12.27 -10.73 -9.14
CA TYR A 409 11.87 -10.96 -10.53
C TYR A 409 11.00 -12.22 -10.68
N VAL A 410 11.38 -13.32 -10.03
CA VAL A 410 10.58 -14.56 -10.04
C VAL A 410 9.21 -14.33 -9.39
N ALA A 411 9.13 -13.62 -8.27
CA ALA A 411 7.87 -13.32 -7.59
C ALA A 411 6.86 -12.59 -8.50
N TYR A 412 7.31 -11.56 -9.24
CA TYR A 412 6.46 -10.86 -10.22
C TYR A 412 6.06 -11.76 -11.39
N ALA A 413 7.01 -12.53 -11.93
CA ALA A 413 6.77 -13.42 -13.06
C ALA A 413 5.79 -14.57 -12.72
N GLU A 414 5.93 -15.17 -11.54
CA GLU A 414 5.00 -16.20 -11.02
C GLU A 414 3.61 -15.63 -10.77
N SER A 415 3.53 -14.41 -10.24
CA SER A 415 2.27 -13.69 -10.05
C SER A 415 1.54 -13.46 -11.37
N LEU A 416 2.25 -12.98 -12.40
CA LEU A 416 1.68 -12.84 -13.74
C LEU A 416 1.26 -14.20 -14.30
N ALA A 417 2.05 -15.26 -14.09
CA ALA A 417 1.71 -16.59 -14.58
C ALA A 417 0.44 -17.17 -13.93
N ALA A 418 0.30 -17.01 -12.61
CA ALA A 418 -0.88 -17.44 -11.88
C ALA A 418 -2.14 -16.73 -12.38
N VAL A 419 -2.10 -15.39 -12.52
CA VAL A 419 -3.25 -14.63 -12.99
C VAL A 419 -3.53 -14.89 -14.48
N SER A 420 -2.50 -15.09 -15.30
CA SER A 420 -2.65 -15.50 -16.70
C SER A 420 -3.34 -16.86 -16.82
N TYR A 421 -2.98 -17.83 -15.97
CA TYR A 421 -3.65 -19.14 -15.94
C TYR A 421 -5.14 -18.99 -15.58
N ILE A 422 -5.45 -18.19 -14.54
CA ILE A 422 -6.85 -17.94 -14.13
C ILE A 422 -7.61 -17.29 -15.28
N ASN A 423 -7.05 -16.25 -15.90
CA ASN A 423 -7.69 -15.53 -16.99
C ASN A 423 -7.86 -16.39 -18.25
N ASP A 424 -6.85 -17.16 -18.64
CA ASP A 424 -6.92 -18.01 -19.85
C ASP A 424 -7.89 -19.19 -19.67
N SER A 425 -8.04 -19.70 -18.45
CA SER A 425 -8.86 -20.90 -18.16
C SER A 425 -10.31 -20.57 -17.77
N TYR A 426 -10.52 -19.47 -17.06
CA TYR A 426 -11.81 -19.10 -16.47
C TYR A 426 -12.33 -17.73 -16.96
N GLY A 427 -11.46 -16.90 -17.52
CA GLY A 427 -11.80 -15.57 -18.03
C GLY A 427 -11.68 -14.45 -16.98
N MET A 428 -11.58 -13.22 -17.48
CA MET A 428 -11.44 -12.02 -16.65
C MET A 428 -12.63 -11.81 -15.69
N SER A 429 -13.83 -12.29 -16.04
CA SER A 429 -15.00 -12.24 -15.16
C SER A 429 -14.80 -12.99 -13.84
N ASP A 430 -14.03 -14.06 -13.82
CA ASP A 430 -13.73 -14.79 -12.59
C ASP A 430 -12.60 -14.12 -11.79
N VAL A 431 -11.65 -13.47 -12.46
CA VAL A 431 -10.69 -12.57 -11.78
C VAL A 431 -11.44 -11.45 -11.05
N GLN A 432 -12.43 -10.83 -11.71
CA GLN A 432 -13.29 -9.81 -11.08
C GLN A 432 -14.08 -10.39 -9.90
N ARG A 433 -14.64 -11.60 -10.03
CA ARG A 433 -15.40 -12.25 -8.95
C ARG A 433 -14.53 -12.54 -7.73
N ILE A 434 -13.27 -12.95 -7.93
CA ILE A 434 -12.31 -13.11 -6.84
C ILE A 434 -12.08 -11.77 -6.11
N LEU A 435 -11.81 -10.68 -6.84
CA LEU A 435 -11.64 -9.35 -6.23
C LEU A 435 -12.88 -8.92 -5.44
N GLN A 436 -14.09 -9.15 -5.98
CA GLN A 436 -15.34 -8.85 -5.30
C GLN A 436 -15.50 -9.65 -4.01
N LEU A 437 -15.21 -10.96 -4.02
CA LEU A 437 -15.29 -11.80 -2.81
C LEU A 437 -14.28 -11.37 -1.75
N LEU A 438 -13.08 -10.93 -2.16
CA LEU A 438 -12.10 -10.33 -1.26
C LEU A 438 -12.64 -9.06 -0.61
N SER A 439 -13.26 -8.17 -1.39
CA SER A 439 -13.88 -6.94 -0.86
C SER A 439 -14.98 -7.21 0.18
N GLN A 440 -15.63 -8.38 0.09
CA GLN A 440 -16.75 -8.76 0.95
C GLN A 440 -16.34 -9.42 2.25
N GLY A 441 -15.07 -9.82 2.43
CA GLY A 441 -14.72 -10.59 3.63
C GLY A 441 -13.76 -11.74 3.40
N SER A 442 -13.82 -12.34 2.21
CA SER A 442 -13.25 -13.66 1.95
C SER A 442 -11.73 -13.65 2.06
N SER A 443 -11.17 -14.73 2.61
CA SER A 443 -9.74 -14.98 2.43
C SER A 443 -9.44 -15.28 0.95
N PRO A 444 -8.20 -15.10 0.48
CA PRO A 444 -7.80 -15.46 -0.88
C PRO A 444 -8.19 -16.88 -1.28
N GLU A 445 -7.88 -17.89 -0.45
CA GLU A 445 -8.26 -19.28 -0.72
C GLU A 445 -9.77 -19.51 -0.75
N ALA A 446 -10.53 -18.82 0.12
CA ALA A 446 -11.99 -18.93 0.10
C ALA A 446 -12.57 -18.33 -1.19
N ALA A 447 -12.03 -17.20 -1.65
CA ALA A 447 -12.42 -16.56 -2.90
C ALA A 447 -12.10 -17.44 -4.12
N LEU A 448 -10.91 -18.06 -4.15
CA LEU A 448 -10.51 -19.01 -5.20
C LEU A 448 -11.43 -20.25 -5.19
N ARG A 449 -11.70 -20.83 -4.02
CA ARG A 449 -12.55 -22.04 -3.92
C ARG A 449 -13.98 -21.78 -4.35
N ALA A 450 -14.52 -20.61 -4.02
CA ALA A 450 -15.87 -20.21 -4.40
C ALA A 450 -16.00 -19.87 -5.89
N THR A 451 -14.92 -19.43 -6.54
CA THR A 451 -14.95 -18.96 -7.93
C THR A 451 -14.49 -20.02 -8.92
N ILE A 452 -13.29 -20.57 -8.72
CA ILE A 452 -12.62 -21.48 -9.66
C ILE A 452 -12.44 -22.89 -9.08
N HIS A 453 -13.07 -23.18 -7.94
CA HIS A 453 -13.00 -24.48 -7.26
C HIS A 453 -11.58 -24.95 -6.93
N SER A 454 -10.66 -24.00 -6.69
CA SER A 454 -9.26 -24.27 -6.38
C SER A 454 -8.87 -23.72 -5.00
N ASP A 455 -7.96 -24.40 -4.32
CA ASP A 455 -7.13 -23.81 -3.26
C ASP A 455 -5.70 -23.56 -3.80
N TYR A 456 -4.77 -23.14 -2.94
CA TYR A 456 -3.40 -22.84 -3.36
C TYR A 456 -2.63 -24.05 -3.87
N GLY A 457 -2.72 -25.19 -3.19
CA GLY A 457 -2.02 -26.39 -3.64
C GLY A 457 -2.50 -26.88 -5.01
N GLN A 458 -3.82 -26.82 -5.23
CA GLN A 458 -4.40 -27.17 -6.53
C GLN A 458 -4.02 -26.14 -7.61
N LEU A 459 -4.06 -24.84 -7.28
CA LEU A 459 -3.73 -23.76 -8.21
C LEU A 459 -2.27 -23.86 -8.68
N GLU A 460 -1.33 -24.12 -7.77
CA GLU A 460 0.08 -24.31 -8.09
C GLU A 460 0.31 -25.56 -8.96
N SER A 461 -0.41 -26.66 -8.68
CA SER A 461 -0.32 -27.88 -9.48
C SER A 461 -0.83 -27.66 -10.92
N ASP A 462 -1.94 -26.94 -11.08
CA ASP A 462 -2.51 -26.67 -12.39
C ASP A 462 -1.70 -25.61 -13.15
N LEU A 463 -1.17 -24.61 -12.44
CA LEU A 463 -0.22 -23.64 -13.00
C LEU A 463 1.03 -24.34 -13.56
N ALA A 464 1.57 -25.33 -12.84
CA ALA A 464 2.72 -26.12 -13.31
C ALA A 464 2.41 -26.83 -14.65
N LYS A 465 1.22 -27.43 -14.77
CA LYS A 465 0.76 -28.09 -16.02
C LYS A 465 0.57 -27.07 -17.13
N TYR A 466 -0.12 -25.97 -16.86
CA TYR A 466 -0.35 -24.89 -17.80
C TYR A 466 0.98 -24.33 -18.36
N LEU A 467 1.97 -24.10 -17.50
CA LEU A 467 3.29 -23.64 -17.91
C LEU A 467 4.04 -24.69 -18.76
N ALA A 468 3.97 -25.97 -18.37
CA ALA A 468 4.58 -27.05 -19.13
C ALA A 468 3.94 -27.22 -20.52
N ASP A 469 2.62 -27.12 -20.63
CA ASP A 469 1.91 -27.27 -21.89
C ASP A 469 2.17 -26.08 -22.84
N LYS A 470 2.18 -24.86 -22.29
CA LYS A 470 2.31 -23.63 -23.09
C LYS A 470 3.78 -23.28 -23.41
N TYR A 471 4.73 -23.65 -22.54
CA TYR A 471 6.13 -23.21 -22.63
C TYR A 471 7.17 -24.34 -22.46
N GLY A 472 6.77 -25.60 -22.27
CA GLY A 472 7.68 -26.70 -21.96
C GLY A 472 8.59 -27.18 -23.10
N ASN A 473 8.46 -26.60 -24.31
CA ASN A 473 9.29 -26.90 -25.48
C ASN A 473 10.22 -25.73 -25.88
#